data_AF-A0A843IVK2-F1
#
_entry.id   AF-A0A843IVK2-F1
#
_cell.length_a   1.000
_cell.length_b   1.000
_cell.length_c   1.000
_cell.angle_alpha   90.00
_cell.angle_beta   90.00
_cell.angle_gamma   90.00
#
_symmetry.space_group_name_H-M   'P 1'
#
loop_
_entity.id
_entity.type
_entity.pdbx_description
1 polymer ?
#
loop_
_entity_poly.entity_id
_entity_poly.type
_entity_poly.pdbx_seq_one_letter_code
_entity_poly.pdbx_strand_id
1 'polypeptide(L)'
;MKNWEFSKVTGSEIAIDERLSDMMGIVEGGCVYSTLFEYNDNGPKKYEIILSMYPQENYRTLTNITLYMKDVPGASAQAAHFLGDRGINILNSISLDGISDTIIIWKVLADLSFAGEMDILMEKFNALKEADDPSVSFIDHIEMKPADIGRVFRTDAGKSKTELRRGAPVTLKDGKYDVSKEYGDILGDIDGKNILLVGDIGSWIMSTTFFKNTTSLRKIDVEIPDCPGSIAQALEWIASKNINLISVFSKVKICYQTMSLELVADFANCSLTEEQFGKEMGEAFEKLNGIFTVKRFEELK
;
A
#
# COMPACT_ATOMS: atom_id res chain seq x y z
N MET A 1 -8.53 -5.97 0.71
CA MET A 1 -8.20 -5.76 -0.71
C MET A 1 -6.69 -5.92 -0.88
N LYS A 2 -6.21 -6.57 -1.95
CA LYS A 2 -4.77 -6.74 -2.18
C LYS A 2 -4.22 -5.46 -2.81
N ASN A 3 -3.32 -4.77 -2.11
CA ASN A 3 -2.70 -3.50 -2.47
C ASN A 3 -1.22 -3.65 -2.88
N TRP A 4 -0.82 -4.85 -3.29
CA TRP A 4 0.55 -5.13 -3.73
C TRP A 4 0.56 -6.04 -4.94
N GLU A 5 1.64 -5.96 -5.71
CA GLU A 5 1.89 -6.81 -6.87
C GLU A 5 3.39 -7.05 -7.08
N PHE A 6 3.72 -8.18 -7.69
CA PHE A 6 5.06 -8.42 -8.23
C PHE A 6 5.02 -8.13 -9.72
N SER A 7 6.01 -7.38 -10.17
CA SER A 7 6.18 -7.01 -11.56
C SER A 7 7.64 -7.16 -11.95
N LYS A 8 7.93 -7.01 -13.24
CA LYS A 8 9.29 -6.93 -13.76
C LYS A 8 9.59 -5.56 -14.33
N VAL A 9 10.81 -5.12 -14.10
CA VAL A 9 11.35 -3.97 -14.81
C VAL A 9 11.61 -4.35 -16.26
N THR A 10 11.25 -3.47 -17.19
CA THR A 10 11.57 -3.59 -18.62
C THR A 10 12.48 -2.43 -19.01
N GLY A 11 13.75 -2.72 -19.31
CA GLY A 11 14.79 -1.69 -19.45
C GLY A 11 14.98 -0.93 -18.15
N SER A 12 14.53 0.33 -18.12
CA SER A 12 14.49 1.20 -16.94
C SER A 12 13.07 1.58 -16.50
N GLU A 13 12.06 0.94 -17.08
CA GLU A 13 10.67 1.28 -16.86
C GLU A 13 10.02 0.31 -15.86
N ILE A 14 9.32 0.89 -14.88
CA ILE A 14 8.43 0.18 -13.97
C ILE A 14 7.01 0.34 -14.50
N ALA A 15 6.38 -0.76 -14.91
CA ALA A 15 4.96 -0.77 -15.22
C ALA A 15 4.16 -0.77 -13.91
N ILE A 16 3.17 0.13 -13.82
CA ILE A 16 2.24 0.24 -12.71
C ILE A 16 0.89 -0.24 -13.22
N ASP A 17 0.33 -1.29 -12.60
CA ASP A 17 -0.99 -1.79 -12.96
C ASP A 17 -2.07 -0.71 -12.77
N GLU A 18 -3.04 -0.65 -13.70
CA GLU A 18 -4.12 0.36 -13.70
C GLU A 18 -4.86 0.40 -12.36
N ARG A 19 -5.17 -0.77 -11.80
CA ARG A 19 -5.85 -0.85 -10.50
C ARG A 19 -5.01 -0.26 -9.37
N LEU A 20 -3.70 -0.51 -9.36
CA LEU A 20 -2.81 0.04 -8.34
C LEU A 20 -2.62 1.55 -8.55
N SER A 21 -2.50 1.98 -9.79
CA SER A 21 -2.42 3.39 -10.20
C SER A 21 -3.64 4.18 -9.71
N ASP A 22 -4.85 3.67 -10.00
CA ASP A 22 -6.12 4.24 -9.58
C ASP A 22 -6.23 4.34 -8.05
N MET A 23 -5.91 3.26 -7.35
CA MET A 23 -5.96 3.24 -5.87
C MET A 23 -5.01 4.26 -5.25
N MET A 24 -3.84 4.50 -5.87
CA MET A 24 -2.82 5.42 -5.36
C MET A 24 -2.97 6.85 -5.88
N GLY A 25 -3.90 7.10 -6.80
CA GLY A 25 -4.05 8.40 -7.46
C GLY A 25 -2.84 8.77 -8.32
N ILE A 26 -2.07 7.78 -8.78
CA ILE A 26 -0.99 8.00 -9.75
C ILE A 26 -1.65 7.97 -11.12
N VAL A 27 -1.70 9.10 -11.81
CA VAL A 27 -2.50 9.24 -13.04
C VAL A 27 -1.60 9.49 -14.25
N GLU A 28 -2.06 9.02 -15.41
CA GLU A 28 -1.38 9.22 -16.70
C GLU A 28 -1.17 10.71 -17.00
N GLY A 29 0.04 11.07 -17.44
CA GLY A 29 0.44 12.47 -17.63
C GLY A 29 0.72 13.26 -16.34
N GLY A 30 0.50 12.65 -15.16
CA GLY A 30 0.83 13.23 -13.86
C GLY A 30 2.33 13.28 -13.60
N CYS A 31 2.77 14.31 -12.86
CA CYS A 31 4.16 14.43 -12.40
C CYS A 31 4.35 13.64 -11.11
N VAL A 32 5.11 12.55 -11.17
CA VAL A 32 5.37 11.66 -10.05
C VAL A 32 6.70 12.02 -9.39
N TYR A 33 6.62 12.43 -8.13
CA TYR A 33 7.78 12.66 -7.26
C TYR A 33 8.29 11.33 -6.72
N SER A 34 9.61 11.25 -6.51
CA SER A 34 10.21 10.03 -6.00
C SER A 34 11.38 10.25 -5.06
N THR A 35 11.56 9.30 -4.14
CA THR A 35 12.72 9.24 -3.25
C THR A 35 13.25 7.81 -3.19
N LEU A 36 14.55 7.65 -3.45
CA LEU A 36 15.27 6.39 -3.42
C LEU A 36 15.90 6.14 -2.05
N PHE A 37 15.73 4.92 -1.56
CA PHE A 37 16.31 4.39 -0.33
C PHE A 37 17.14 3.14 -0.61
N GLU A 38 18.20 2.93 0.18
CA GLU A 38 18.98 1.70 0.22
C GLU A 38 18.78 0.98 1.55
N TYR A 39 18.55 -0.34 1.50
CA TYR A 39 18.47 -1.18 2.68
C TYR A 39 19.87 -1.60 3.13
N ASN A 40 20.15 -1.42 4.43
CA ASN A 40 21.43 -1.73 5.06
C ASN A 40 21.42 -3.06 5.83
N ASP A 41 20.27 -3.72 5.90
CA ASP A 41 20.10 -4.97 6.63
C ASP A 41 20.50 -6.20 5.81
N ASN A 42 20.57 -7.36 6.47
CA ASN A 42 20.83 -8.65 5.84
C ASN A 42 19.60 -9.22 5.10
N GLY A 43 18.49 -8.49 5.03
CA GLY A 43 17.26 -8.94 4.39
C GLY A 43 17.37 -9.03 2.86
N PRO A 44 16.30 -9.48 2.17
CA PRO A 44 16.30 -9.67 0.72
C PRO A 44 16.22 -8.37 -0.07
N LYS A 45 15.82 -7.27 0.57
CA LYS A 45 15.61 -5.97 -0.09
C LYS A 45 16.95 -5.27 -0.29
N LYS A 46 17.12 -4.60 -1.43
CA LYS A 46 18.30 -3.79 -1.74
C LYS A 46 17.95 -2.31 -1.82
N TYR A 47 16.97 -1.97 -2.64
CA TYR A 47 16.52 -0.58 -2.82
C TYR A 47 15.01 -0.47 -2.69
N GLU A 48 14.53 0.73 -2.38
CA GLU A 48 13.12 1.08 -2.44
C GLU A 48 12.95 2.48 -2.98
N ILE A 49 12.06 2.64 -3.94
CA ILE A 49 11.61 3.94 -4.43
C ILE A 49 10.22 4.20 -3.87
N ILE A 50 10.03 5.32 -3.19
CA ILE A 50 8.70 5.81 -2.84
C ILE A 50 8.24 6.77 -3.94
N LEU A 51 7.06 6.52 -4.51
CA LEU A 51 6.40 7.31 -5.54
C LEU A 51 5.17 8.02 -4.97
N SER A 52 4.98 9.29 -5.31
CA SER A 52 3.81 10.08 -4.93
C SER A 52 3.51 11.17 -5.93
N MET A 53 2.26 11.62 -5.99
CA MET A 53 1.87 12.83 -6.71
C MET A 53 2.24 14.12 -5.96
N TYR A 54 2.73 14.00 -4.73
CA TYR A 54 3.08 15.13 -3.88
C TYR A 54 4.58 15.17 -3.59
N PRO A 55 5.17 16.37 -3.55
CA PRO A 55 6.55 16.53 -3.14
C PRO A 55 6.72 16.17 -1.65
N GLN A 56 7.88 15.62 -1.29
CA GLN A 56 8.16 15.15 0.07
C GLN A 56 8.07 16.27 1.12
N GLU A 57 8.31 17.52 0.72
CA GLU A 57 8.22 18.69 1.59
C GLU A 57 6.79 18.91 2.13
N ASN A 58 5.77 18.51 1.37
CA ASN A 58 4.37 18.74 1.73
C ASN A 58 3.80 17.65 2.65
N TYR A 59 4.47 16.51 2.83
CA TYR A 59 3.94 15.39 3.62
C TYR A 59 3.55 15.73 5.06
N ARG A 60 4.07 16.82 5.63
CA ARG A 60 3.75 17.27 7.00
C ARG A 60 2.43 18.04 7.10
N THR A 61 1.93 18.58 6.00
CA THR A 61 0.71 19.39 5.93
C THR A 61 -0.47 18.61 5.37
N LEU A 62 -0.21 17.44 4.78
CA LEU A 62 -1.26 16.56 4.25
C LEU A 62 -2.14 16.00 5.38
N THR A 63 -3.45 16.08 5.17
CA THR A 63 -4.48 15.63 6.11
C THR A 63 -5.54 14.81 5.39
N ASN A 64 -5.92 13.69 5.99
CA ASN A 64 -7.09 12.93 5.58
C ASN A 64 -8.34 13.53 6.23
N ILE A 65 -9.29 13.99 5.43
CA ILE A 65 -10.61 14.46 5.81
C ILE A 65 -11.63 13.39 5.37
N THR A 66 -12.46 12.91 6.27
CA THR A 66 -13.56 11.99 5.97
C THR A 66 -14.88 12.69 6.26
N LEU A 67 -15.67 12.91 5.22
CA LEU A 67 -16.98 13.55 5.29
C LEU A 67 -18.05 12.47 5.25
N TYR A 68 -18.93 12.46 6.25
CA TYR A 68 -20.13 11.63 6.27
C TYR A 68 -21.31 12.50 5.85
N MET A 69 -21.95 12.14 4.76
CA MET A 69 -22.96 12.97 4.12
C MET A 69 -24.21 12.16 3.82
N LYS A 70 -25.34 12.83 3.70
CA LYS A 70 -26.59 12.23 3.21
C LYS A 70 -26.43 11.79 1.76
N ASP A 71 -26.99 10.64 1.42
CA ASP A 71 -27.11 10.19 0.03
C ASP A 71 -28.26 10.91 -0.68
N VAL A 72 -28.04 12.18 -1.01
CA VAL A 72 -29.01 13.04 -1.72
C VAL A 72 -28.31 13.95 -2.73
N PRO A 73 -29.01 14.40 -3.80
CA PRO A 73 -28.45 15.34 -4.75
C PRO A 73 -27.90 16.61 -4.09
N GLY A 74 -26.66 16.97 -4.43
CA GLY A 74 -26.00 18.17 -3.94
C GLY A 74 -25.19 18.01 -2.65
N ALA A 75 -25.23 16.85 -1.98
CA ALA A 75 -24.45 16.61 -0.75
C ALA A 75 -22.93 16.77 -0.97
N SER A 76 -22.36 16.11 -1.98
CA SER A 76 -20.93 16.24 -2.32
C SER A 76 -20.55 17.65 -2.75
N ALA A 77 -21.45 18.36 -3.45
CA ALA A 77 -21.22 19.76 -3.84
C ALA A 77 -21.18 20.69 -2.62
N GLN A 78 -22.11 20.51 -1.68
CA GLN A 78 -22.12 21.26 -0.42
C GLN A 78 -20.84 21.02 0.39
N ALA A 79 -20.39 19.77 0.49
CA ALA A 79 -19.13 19.46 1.17
C ALA A 79 -17.90 20.04 0.46
N ALA A 80 -17.87 20.02 -0.87
CA ALA A 80 -16.81 20.66 -1.64
C ALA A 80 -16.80 22.17 -1.44
N HIS A 81 -17.98 22.83 -1.40
CA HIS A 81 -18.09 24.25 -1.06
C HIS A 81 -17.61 24.56 0.36
N PHE A 82 -18.01 23.74 1.34
CA PHE A 82 -17.57 23.91 2.72
C PHE A 82 -16.04 23.95 2.84
N LEU A 83 -15.33 23.05 2.13
CA LEU A 83 -13.87 23.02 2.07
C LEU A 83 -13.31 24.19 1.24
N GLY A 84 -13.86 24.43 0.05
CA GLY A 84 -13.39 25.46 -0.89
C GLY A 84 -13.51 26.89 -0.35
N ASP A 85 -14.60 27.22 0.33
CA ASP A 85 -14.82 28.54 0.97
C ASP A 85 -13.79 28.84 2.08
N ARG A 86 -13.07 27.80 2.53
CA ARG A 86 -12.02 27.89 3.55
C ARG A 86 -10.62 27.79 2.96
N GLY A 87 -10.49 27.78 1.63
CA GLY A 87 -9.22 27.72 0.92
C GLY A 87 -8.55 26.34 0.96
N ILE A 88 -9.30 25.29 1.27
CA ILE A 88 -8.75 23.93 1.38
C ILE A 88 -8.72 23.29 -0.01
N ASN A 89 -7.51 22.96 -0.45
CA ASN A 89 -7.32 22.26 -1.71
C ASN A 89 -7.49 20.75 -1.53
N ILE A 90 -8.45 20.19 -2.26
CA ILE A 90 -8.64 18.74 -2.40
C ILE A 90 -7.57 18.22 -3.35
N LEU A 91 -6.78 17.25 -2.88
CA LEU A 91 -5.68 16.67 -3.64
C LEU A 91 -6.10 15.37 -4.32
N ASN A 92 -6.45 14.36 -3.52
CA ASN A 92 -7.03 13.10 -3.96
C ASN A 92 -8.32 12.85 -3.19
N SER A 93 -9.27 12.15 -3.79
CA SER A 93 -10.46 11.76 -3.06
C SER A 93 -11.12 10.51 -3.62
N ILE A 94 -11.86 9.81 -2.76
CA ILE A 94 -12.68 8.66 -3.13
C ILE A 94 -13.96 8.68 -2.32
N SER A 95 -15.11 8.59 -3.00
CA SER A 95 -16.40 8.38 -2.37
C SER A 95 -16.67 6.88 -2.25
N LEU A 96 -17.22 6.49 -1.12
CA LEU A 96 -17.66 5.14 -0.82
C LEU A 96 -19.12 5.23 -0.37
N ASP A 97 -20.00 4.43 -0.98
CA ASP A 97 -21.34 4.25 -0.43
C ASP A 97 -21.21 3.44 0.87
N GLY A 98 -21.84 3.94 1.94
CA GLY A 98 -21.91 3.19 3.19
C GLY A 98 -22.65 1.87 2.98
N ILE A 99 -22.31 0.85 3.78
CA ILE A 99 -23.04 -0.44 3.78
C ILE A 99 -24.41 -0.22 4.45
N SER A 100 -25.33 0.47 3.76
CA SER A 100 -26.76 0.65 4.06
C SER A 100 -27.47 1.66 3.12
N ASP A 101 -26.83 2.18 2.06
CA ASP A 101 -27.40 3.11 1.06
C ASP A 101 -28.03 4.40 1.61
N THR A 102 -27.65 4.83 2.83
CA THR A 102 -28.21 6.03 3.48
C THR A 102 -27.20 7.15 3.68
N ILE A 103 -25.91 6.82 3.56
CA ILE A 103 -24.80 7.75 3.77
C ILE A 103 -23.75 7.58 2.67
N ILE A 104 -23.23 8.70 2.19
CA ILE A 104 -22.03 8.75 1.37
C ILE A 104 -20.86 9.09 2.30
N ILE A 105 -19.83 8.25 2.28
CA ILE A 105 -18.57 8.51 2.97
C ILE A 105 -17.57 9.01 1.93
N TRP A 106 -17.18 10.28 2.01
CA TRP A 106 -16.18 10.85 1.12
C TRP A 106 -14.85 11.04 1.84
N LYS A 107 -13.85 10.26 1.41
CA LYS A 107 -12.48 10.36 1.91
C LYS A 107 -11.68 11.27 1.01
N VAL A 108 -11.06 12.27 1.60
CA VAL A 108 -10.33 13.34 0.93
C VAL A 108 -8.93 13.42 1.54
N LEU A 109 -7.91 13.45 0.70
CA LEU A 109 -6.59 13.94 1.07
C LEU A 109 -6.54 15.42 0.71
N ALA A 110 -6.22 16.27 1.69
CA ALA A 110 -6.13 17.72 1.51
C ALA A 110 -4.81 18.26 2.06
N ASP A 111 -4.36 19.39 1.52
CA ASP A 111 -3.26 20.16 2.09
C ASP A 111 -3.80 21.19 3.08
N LEU A 112 -3.44 21.05 4.36
CA LEU A 112 -3.73 22.05 5.39
C LEU A 112 -2.45 22.85 5.66
N SER A 113 -2.49 24.12 5.27
CA SER A 113 -1.36 25.04 5.20
C SER A 113 -0.53 25.14 6.50
N PHE A 114 -1.11 24.86 7.67
CA PHE A 114 -0.37 24.89 8.95
C PHE A 114 -0.98 24.04 10.07
N ALA A 115 -0.19 23.80 11.12
CA ALA A 115 -0.62 23.07 12.31
C ALA A 115 -1.71 23.84 13.09
N GLY A 116 -2.81 23.16 13.43
CA GLY A 116 -3.97 23.74 14.12
C GLY A 116 -5.11 24.15 13.18
N GLU A 117 -4.90 24.13 11.87
CA GLU A 117 -5.97 24.38 10.89
C GLU A 117 -7.09 23.33 10.95
N MET A 118 -6.75 22.09 11.33
CA MET A 118 -7.72 21.03 11.60
C MET A 118 -8.71 21.41 12.72
N ASP A 119 -8.21 21.93 13.83
CA ASP A 119 -9.03 22.31 14.99
C ASP A 119 -9.96 23.45 14.62
N ILE A 120 -9.43 24.46 13.90
CA ILE A 120 -10.20 25.60 13.40
C ILE A 120 -11.31 25.14 12.45
N LEU A 121 -11.03 24.17 11.57
CA LEU A 121 -12.01 23.65 10.63
C LEU A 121 -13.13 22.89 11.34
N MET A 122 -12.79 22.08 12.33
CA MET A 122 -13.74 21.35 13.17
C MET A 122 -14.59 22.29 14.02
N GLU A 123 -14.00 23.28 14.67
CA GLU A 123 -14.73 24.31 15.43
C GLU A 123 -15.73 25.05 14.55
N LYS A 124 -15.31 25.47 13.35
CA LYS A 124 -16.20 26.15 12.38
C LYS A 124 -17.32 25.24 11.91
N PHE A 125 -17.04 23.96 11.65
CA PHE A 125 -18.08 23.01 11.25
C PHE A 125 -19.12 22.84 12.36
N ASN A 126 -18.66 22.61 13.59
CA ASN A 126 -19.55 22.41 14.74
C ASN A 126 -20.40 23.65 15.02
N ALA A 127 -19.81 24.85 14.96
CA ALA A 127 -20.56 26.10 15.13
C ALA A 127 -21.68 26.26 14.08
N LEU A 128 -21.41 25.88 12.82
CA LEU A 128 -22.43 25.90 11.76
C LEU A 128 -23.51 24.83 11.98
N LYS A 129 -23.13 23.64 12.46
CA LYS A 129 -24.09 22.58 12.80
C LYS A 129 -24.98 22.95 13.98
N GLU A 130 -24.43 23.57 15.02
CA GLU A 130 -25.19 24.05 16.18
C GLU A 130 -26.15 25.19 15.83
N ALA A 131 -25.82 25.98 14.80
CA ALA A 131 -26.67 27.04 14.28
C ALA A 131 -27.70 26.57 13.24
N ASP A 132 -27.79 25.27 12.95
CA ASP A 132 -28.60 24.69 11.88
C ASP A 132 -28.39 25.39 10.51
N ASP A 133 -27.13 25.76 10.22
CA ASP A 133 -26.80 26.50 9.00
C ASP A 133 -27.03 25.64 7.74
N PRO A 134 -27.79 26.15 6.74
CA PRO A 134 -28.08 25.41 5.51
C PRO A 134 -26.84 24.95 4.73
N SER A 135 -25.70 25.65 4.87
CA SER A 135 -24.44 25.34 4.17
C SER A 135 -23.77 24.04 4.60
N VAL A 136 -24.20 23.42 5.71
CA VAL A 136 -23.69 22.14 6.22
C VAL A 136 -24.81 21.13 6.53
N SER A 137 -26.01 21.39 6.03
CA SER A 137 -27.23 20.63 6.32
C SER A 137 -27.23 19.18 5.79
N PHE A 138 -26.40 18.88 4.79
CA PHE A 138 -26.21 17.54 4.21
C PHE A 138 -24.96 16.82 4.72
N ILE A 139 -24.13 17.49 5.53
CA ILE A 139 -22.95 16.91 6.16
C ILE A 139 -23.35 16.53 7.59
N ASP A 140 -23.30 15.24 7.90
CA ASP A 140 -23.65 14.72 9.22
C ASP A 140 -22.47 14.83 10.17
N HIS A 141 -21.27 14.45 9.70
CA HIS A 141 -20.06 14.43 10.52
C HIS A 141 -18.80 14.60 9.66
N ILE A 142 -17.72 15.12 10.26
CA ILE A 142 -16.39 15.20 9.66
C ILE A 142 -15.37 14.60 10.62
N GLU A 143 -14.54 13.68 10.13
CA GLU A 143 -13.33 13.23 10.80
C GLU A 143 -12.10 13.78 10.08
N MET A 144 -11.08 14.18 10.84
CA MET A 144 -9.80 14.64 10.29
C MET A 144 -8.65 13.97 11.01
N LYS A 145 -7.68 13.47 10.25
CA LYS A 145 -6.46 12.84 10.77
C LYS A 145 -5.27 13.25 9.91
N PRO A 146 -4.12 13.68 10.48
CA PRO A 146 -2.93 13.95 9.70
C PRO A 146 -2.57 12.72 8.84
N ALA A 147 -2.12 12.95 7.62
CA ALA A 147 -1.58 11.88 6.80
C ALA A 147 -0.24 11.44 7.39
N ASP A 148 -0.16 10.23 7.93
CA ASP A 148 1.06 9.71 8.54
C ASP A 148 2.01 9.14 7.46
N ILE A 149 2.36 9.97 6.48
CA ILE A 149 3.31 9.62 5.40
C ILE A 149 4.74 9.67 5.94
N GLY A 150 5.00 10.60 6.88
CA GLY A 150 6.31 10.80 7.48
C GLY A 150 6.91 9.52 8.08
N ARG A 151 6.09 8.56 8.55
CA ARG A 151 6.57 7.25 9.05
C ARG A 151 7.48 6.51 8.06
N VAL A 152 7.24 6.66 6.76
CA VAL A 152 8.00 5.97 5.69
C VAL A 152 9.44 6.49 5.63
N PHE A 153 9.66 7.70 6.13
CA PHE A 153 10.91 8.44 6.16
C PHE A 153 11.53 8.52 7.56
N ARG A 154 10.85 8.00 8.61
CA ARG A 154 11.36 8.08 9.98
C ARG A 154 12.60 7.20 10.11
N THR A 155 13.74 7.86 10.30
CA THR A 155 15.04 7.24 10.51
C THR A 155 15.33 7.11 12.01
N ASP A 156 14.47 6.41 12.74
CA ASP A 156 14.70 6.17 14.17
C ASP A 156 15.93 5.28 14.39
N ALA A 157 16.44 5.25 15.63
CA ALA A 157 17.64 4.52 16.02
C ALA A 157 17.46 3.00 15.85
N GLY A 158 17.87 2.49 14.69
CA GLY A 158 17.77 1.07 14.30
C GLY A 158 17.63 0.85 12.79
N LYS A 159 18.21 1.74 11.96
CA LYS A 159 17.90 1.89 10.54
C LYS A 159 18.04 0.59 9.73
N SER A 160 16.94 0.13 9.14
CA SER A 160 16.95 -0.85 8.05
C SER A 160 17.25 -0.21 6.69
N LYS A 161 17.02 1.09 6.51
CA LYS A 161 17.28 1.81 5.23
C LYS A 161 17.79 3.25 5.37
N THR A 162 18.46 3.76 4.33
CA THR A 162 19.04 5.11 4.22
C THR A 162 18.53 5.81 2.96
N GLU A 163 18.13 7.09 3.08
CA GLU A 163 17.76 7.94 1.93
C GLU A 163 19.01 8.23 1.10
N LEU A 164 18.99 7.89 -0.19
CA LEU A 164 20.10 8.13 -1.11
C LEU A 164 19.90 9.40 -1.93
N ARG A 165 18.70 9.57 -2.50
CA ARG A 165 18.42 10.64 -3.47
C ARG A 165 16.92 10.92 -3.56
N ARG A 166 16.57 12.20 -3.62
CA ARG A 166 15.26 12.67 -4.10
C ARG A 166 15.40 12.98 -5.59
N GLY A 167 14.60 12.33 -6.41
CA GLY A 167 14.61 12.54 -7.86
C GLY A 167 13.80 13.78 -8.23
N ALA A 168 14.14 14.40 -9.36
CA ALA A 168 13.24 15.33 -10.01
C ALA A 168 11.94 14.61 -10.42
N PRO A 169 10.79 15.32 -10.44
CA PRO A 169 9.52 14.70 -10.82
C PRO A 169 9.57 14.17 -12.25
N VAL A 170 9.08 12.95 -12.45
CA VAL A 170 9.00 12.28 -13.75
C VAL A 170 7.53 12.14 -14.14
N THR A 171 7.18 12.54 -15.36
CA THR A 171 5.84 12.35 -15.90
C THR A 171 5.58 10.87 -16.15
N LEU A 172 4.48 10.34 -15.59
CA LEU A 172 4.00 8.99 -15.91
C LEU A 172 3.56 8.95 -17.38
N LYS A 173 4.03 7.94 -18.12
CA LYS A 173 3.70 7.73 -19.54
C LYS A 173 3.33 6.30 -19.80
N ASP A 174 2.19 6.09 -20.45
CA ASP A 174 1.66 4.77 -20.80
C ASP A 174 1.61 3.81 -19.59
N GLY A 175 1.26 4.32 -18.41
CA GLY A 175 1.24 3.55 -17.15
C GLY A 175 2.63 3.14 -16.64
N LYS A 176 3.70 3.77 -17.12
CA LYS A 176 5.09 3.44 -16.77
C LYS A 176 5.83 4.60 -16.13
N TYR A 177 6.64 4.25 -15.14
CA TYR A 177 7.58 5.16 -14.49
C TYR A 177 9.02 4.81 -14.88
N ASP A 178 9.69 5.72 -15.57
CA ASP A 178 11.09 5.56 -16.01
C ASP A 178 12.07 6.04 -14.93
N VAL A 179 12.84 5.10 -14.37
CA VAL A 179 13.82 5.42 -13.31
C VAL A 179 15.16 5.92 -13.85
N SER A 180 15.42 5.80 -15.15
CA SER A 180 16.76 6.06 -15.73
C SER A 180 17.22 7.50 -15.52
N LYS A 181 16.28 8.46 -15.60
CA LYS A 181 16.57 9.89 -15.49
C LYS A 181 17.17 10.28 -14.15
N GLU A 182 16.60 9.74 -13.08
CA GLU A 182 16.94 10.13 -11.70
C GLU A 182 17.85 9.13 -11.00
N TYR A 183 17.83 7.87 -11.41
CA TYR A 183 18.46 6.78 -10.67
C TYR A 183 19.26 5.82 -11.56
N GLY A 184 19.42 6.09 -12.86
CA GLY A 184 20.10 5.17 -13.78
C GLY A 184 21.56 4.87 -13.42
N ASP A 185 22.25 5.76 -12.71
CA ASP A 185 23.61 5.55 -12.20
C ASP A 185 23.67 4.60 -10.99
N ILE A 186 22.58 4.50 -10.22
CA ILE A 186 22.47 3.61 -9.04
C ILE A 186 21.79 2.28 -9.42
N LEU A 187 20.79 2.37 -10.29
CA LEU A 187 19.91 1.29 -10.73
C LEU A 187 20.22 0.86 -12.18
N GLY A 188 21.47 0.89 -12.60
CA GLY A 188 21.86 0.60 -13.99
C GLY A 188 21.55 -0.84 -14.47
N ASP A 189 21.59 -1.81 -13.54
CA ASP A 189 21.41 -3.24 -13.85
C ASP A 189 20.06 -3.77 -13.34
N ILE A 190 18.96 -3.08 -13.60
CA ILE A 190 17.63 -3.50 -13.11
C ILE A 190 16.75 -4.20 -14.14
N ASP A 191 17.13 -4.20 -15.42
CA ASP A 191 16.33 -4.83 -16.48
C ASP A 191 16.05 -6.31 -16.17
N GLY A 192 14.80 -6.72 -16.36
CA GLY A 192 14.32 -8.06 -16.07
C GLY A 192 14.22 -8.42 -14.58
N LYS A 193 14.60 -7.53 -13.64
CA LYS A 193 14.49 -7.82 -12.20
C LYS A 193 13.05 -7.78 -11.73
N ASN A 194 12.73 -8.72 -10.84
CA ASN A 194 11.49 -8.70 -10.08
C ASN A 194 11.51 -7.56 -9.07
N ILE A 195 10.39 -6.86 -9.00
CA ILE A 195 10.11 -5.80 -8.05
C ILE A 195 8.80 -6.08 -7.34
N LEU A 196 8.68 -5.56 -6.12
CA LEU A 196 7.44 -5.56 -5.37
C LEU A 196 6.90 -4.14 -5.32
N LEU A 197 5.71 -3.96 -5.87
CA LEU A 197 4.95 -2.72 -5.79
C LEU A 197 3.94 -2.84 -4.64
N VAL A 198 3.91 -1.86 -3.74
CA VAL A 198 2.98 -1.81 -2.60
C VAL A 198 2.38 -0.41 -2.50
N GLY A 199 1.05 -0.33 -2.60
CA GLY A 199 0.32 0.91 -2.39
C GLY A 199 -0.09 1.10 -0.92
N ASP A 200 0.17 2.28 -0.36
CA ASP A 200 -0.39 2.70 0.93
C ASP A 200 -1.58 3.63 0.69
N ILE A 201 -2.79 3.05 0.70
CA ILE A 201 -4.05 3.76 0.43
C ILE A 201 -4.27 4.91 1.42
N GLY A 202 -3.81 4.78 2.67
CA GLY A 202 -3.99 5.84 3.68
C GLY A 202 -3.12 7.07 3.44
N SER A 203 -2.07 6.91 2.63
CA SER A 203 -1.05 7.93 2.36
C SER A 203 -0.99 8.33 0.88
N TRP A 204 -1.69 7.62 -0.01
CA TRP A 204 -1.66 7.82 -1.46
C TRP A 204 -0.22 7.83 -2.02
N ILE A 205 0.58 6.87 -1.56
CA ILE A 205 1.95 6.65 -2.02
C ILE A 205 2.12 5.21 -2.47
N MET A 206 3.07 4.98 -3.37
CA MET A 206 3.44 3.65 -3.81
C MET A 206 4.91 3.38 -3.52
N SER A 207 5.21 2.24 -2.91
CA SER A 207 6.57 1.74 -2.74
C SER A 207 6.91 0.77 -3.86
N THR A 208 8.08 0.94 -4.47
CA THR A 208 8.70 -0.03 -5.39
C THR A 208 9.96 -0.59 -4.76
N THR A 209 9.94 -1.85 -4.35
CA THR A 209 11.07 -2.54 -3.74
C THR A 209 11.84 -3.36 -4.77
N PHE A 210 13.16 -3.16 -4.81
CA PHE A 210 14.12 -3.97 -5.57
C PHE A 210 14.83 -4.94 -4.64
N PHE A 211 14.96 -6.19 -5.07
CA PHE A 211 15.60 -7.25 -4.29
C PHE A 211 17.10 -7.38 -4.61
N LYS A 212 17.86 -7.99 -3.70
CA LYS A 212 19.26 -8.36 -3.91
C LYS A 212 19.33 -9.46 -4.97
N ASN A 213 20.42 -9.51 -5.74
CA ASN A 213 20.60 -10.53 -6.78
C ASN A 213 20.65 -11.96 -6.22
N THR A 214 20.92 -12.11 -4.93
CA THR A 214 20.95 -13.40 -4.23
C THR A 214 19.56 -13.89 -3.81
N THR A 215 18.52 -13.05 -3.93
CA THR A 215 17.15 -13.40 -3.53
C THR A 215 16.51 -14.35 -4.54
N SER A 216 15.90 -15.42 -4.04
CA SER A 216 15.18 -16.43 -4.84
C SER A 216 13.70 -16.37 -4.50
N LEU A 217 12.96 -15.57 -5.27
CA LEU A 217 11.54 -15.31 -5.00
C LEU A 217 10.65 -16.48 -5.45
N ARG A 218 9.82 -16.97 -4.54
CA ARG A 218 8.80 -17.99 -4.82
C ARG A 218 7.44 -17.50 -4.37
N LYS A 219 6.42 -17.77 -5.17
CA LYS A 219 5.01 -17.61 -4.78
C LYS A 219 4.44 -18.97 -4.41
N ILE A 220 3.76 -19.03 -3.27
CA ILE A 220 3.17 -20.24 -2.71
C ILE A 220 1.72 -19.95 -2.35
N ASP A 221 0.79 -20.76 -2.85
CA ASP A 221 -0.60 -20.71 -2.43
C ASP A 221 -0.92 -22.00 -1.68
N VAL A 222 -1.38 -21.89 -0.44
CA VAL A 222 -1.82 -23.03 0.38
C VAL A 222 -3.25 -22.81 0.86
N GLU A 223 -4.03 -23.88 0.91
CA GLU A 223 -5.27 -23.92 1.69
C GLU A 223 -4.95 -24.44 3.09
N ILE A 224 -5.50 -23.80 4.11
CA ILE A 224 -5.35 -24.15 5.53
C ILE A 224 -6.73 -24.16 6.21
N PRO A 225 -6.86 -24.73 7.42
CA PRO A 225 -8.10 -24.66 8.19
C PRO A 225 -8.38 -23.22 8.65
N ASP A 226 -9.64 -22.80 8.61
CA ASP A 226 -10.06 -21.51 9.18
C ASP A 226 -10.37 -21.68 10.68
N CYS A 227 -9.32 -21.76 11.50
CA CYS A 227 -9.43 -21.86 12.95
C CYS A 227 -8.24 -21.19 13.67
N PRO A 228 -8.34 -20.90 14.98
CA PRO A 228 -7.26 -20.29 15.73
C PRO A 228 -5.96 -21.09 15.65
N GLY A 229 -4.86 -20.41 15.29
CA GLY A 229 -3.52 -21.00 15.24
C GLY A 229 -3.14 -21.65 13.91
N SER A 230 -4.03 -21.77 12.92
CA SER A 230 -3.66 -22.37 11.61
C SER A 230 -2.57 -21.59 10.88
N ILE A 231 -2.71 -20.26 10.83
CA ILE A 231 -1.70 -19.38 10.20
C ILE A 231 -0.38 -19.53 10.95
N ALA A 232 -0.39 -19.48 12.28
CA ALA A 232 0.82 -19.60 13.10
C ALA A 232 1.58 -20.90 12.79
N GLN A 233 0.90 -22.05 12.80
CA GLN A 233 1.51 -23.34 12.48
C GLN A 233 2.12 -23.37 11.08
N ALA A 234 1.41 -22.84 10.07
CA ALA A 234 1.92 -22.79 8.70
C ALA A 234 3.18 -21.90 8.59
N LEU A 235 3.16 -20.71 9.19
CA LEU A 235 4.28 -19.77 9.12
C LEU A 235 5.49 -20.22 9.96
N GLU A 236 5.28 -20.85 11.11
CA GLU A 236 6.34 -21.44 11.94
C GLU A 236 7.06 -22.57 11.20
N TRP A 237 6.30 -23.43 10.51
CA TRP A 237 6.91 -24.47 9.69
C TRP A 237 7.78 -23.88 8.58
N ILE A 238 7.30 -22.86 7.87
CA ILE A 238 8.09 -22.17 6.83
C ILE A 238 9.36 -21.55 7.40
N ALA A 239 9.24 -20.88 8.55
CA ALA A 239 10.39 -20.29 9.25
C ALA A 239 11.42 -21.36 9.65
N SER A 240 10.98 -22.54 10.08
CA SER A 240 11.88 -23.66 10.42
C SER A 240 12.75 -24.16 9.26
N LYS A 241 12.39 -23.80 8.01
CA LYS A 241 13.12 -24.12 6.78
C LYS A 241 14.05 -23.00 6.32
N ASN A 242 14.26 -21.97 7.14
CA ASN A 242 15.05 -20.76 6.83
C ASN A 242 14.53 -20.00 5.60
N ILE A 243 13.22 -20.08 5.35
CA ILE A 243 12.56 -19.33 4.27
C ILE A 243 12.11 -17.98 4.83
N ASN A 244 12.54 -16.90 4.20
CA ASN A 244 12.18 -15.55 4.63
C ASN A 244 10.91 -15.07 3.92
N LEU A 245 9.84 -14.83 4.67
CA LEU A 245 8.58 -14.33 4.11
C LEU A 245 8.69 -12.85 3.73
N ILE A 246 8.20 -12.51 2.54
CA ILE A 246 8.14 -11.14 2.02
C ILE A 246 6.71 -10.60 2.10
N SER A 247 5.73 -11.43 1.76
CA SER A 247 4.31 -11.08 1.80
C SER A 247 3.48 -12.27 2.25
N VAL A 248 2.46 -11.99 3.05
CA VAL A 248 1.48 -12.95 3.53
C VAL A 248 0.10 -12.36 3.32
N PHE A 249 -0.77 -13.09 2.65
CA PHE A 249 -2.12 -12.66 2.37
C PHE A 249 -3.10 -13.81 2.56
N SER A 250 -4.12 -13.61 3.38
CA SER A 250 -5.11 -14.64 3.68
C SER A 250 -6.53 -14.22 3.30
N LYS A 251 -7.34 -15.21 2.93
CA LYS A 251 -8.76 -15.07 2.61
C LYS A 251 -9.52 -16.26 3.14
N VAL A 252 -10.55 -16.02 3.95
CA VAL A 252 -11.52 -17.06 4.30
C VAL A 252 -12.22 -17.52 3.01
N LYS A 253 -12.22 -18.83 2.76
CA LYS A 253 -12.89 -19.45 1.61
C LYS A 253 -14.23 -20.04 2.04
N ILE A 254 -14.28 -20.71 3.19
CA ILE A 254 -15.52 -21.12 3.87
C ILE A 254 -15.32 -20.82 5.35
N CYS A 255 -16.20 -19.99 5.91
CA CYS A 255 -16.12 -19.55 7.30
C CYS A 255 -16.08 -20.74 8.26
N TYR A 256 -15.12 -20.73 9.18
CA TYR A 256 -14.85 -21.78 10.18
C TYR A 256 -14.49 -23.16 9.61
N GLN A 257 -14.10 -23.22 8.33
CA GLN A 257 -13.70 -24.47 7.69
C GLN A 257 -12.37 -24.32 6.96
N THR A 258 -12.27 -23.40 6.01
CA THR A 258 -11.08 -23.31 5.15
C THR A 258 -10.75 -21.88 4.74
N MET A 259 -9.45 -21.62 4.66
CA MET A 259 -8.82 -20.35 4.33
C MET A 259 -7.77 -20.59 3.26
N SER A 260 -7.64 -19.65 2.33
CA SER A 260 -6.51 -19.56 1.41
C SER A 260 -5.45 -18.65 2.02
N LEU A 261 -4.19 -19.08 1.95
CA LEU A 261 -3.00 -18.33 2.34
C LEU A 261 -2.06 -18.25 1.13
N GLU A 262 -1.94 -17.05 0.57
CA GLU A 262 -1.02 -16.69 -0.49
C GLU A 262 0.25 -16.08 0.14
N LEU A 263 1.40 -16.63 -0.23
CA LEU A 263 2.70 -16.26 0.32
C LEU A 263 3.65 -15.90 -0.82
N VAL A 264 4.49 -14.90 -0.57
CA VAL A 264 5.70 -14.69 -1.38
C VAL A 264 6.88 -14.68 -0.45
N ALA A 265 7.93 -15.43 -0.79
CA ALA A 265 9.05 -15.66 0.09
C ALA A 265 10.37 -15.77 -0.67
N ASP A 266 11.46 -15.50 0.04
CA ASP A 266 12.82 -15.71 -0.39
C ASP A 266 13.33 -17.09 0.04
N PHE A 267 13.65 -17.92 -0.94
CA PHE A 267 14.18 -19.27 -0.82
C PHE A 267 15.71 -19.34 -0.91
N ALA A 268 16.42 -18.21 -0.99
CA ALA A 268 17.87 -18.20 -1.17
C ALA A 268 18.64 -19.04 -0.14
N ASN A 269 18.12 -19.14 1.09
CA ASN A 269 18.71 -19.91 2.19
C ASN A 269 18.00 -21.25 2.45
N CYS A 270 17.10 -21.67 1.56
CA CYS A 270 16.41 -22.95 1.63
C CYS A 270 17.09 -23.97 0.70
N SER A 271 17.46 -25.12 1.25
CA SER A 271 18.09 -26.20 0.49
C SER A 271 17.10 -27.16 -0.17
N LEU A 272 15.80 -27.02 0.11
CA LEU A 272 14.77 -27.91 -0.43
C LEU A 272 14.47 -27.58 -1.89
N THR A 273 14.36 -28.62 -2.72
CA THR A 273 13.77 -28.47 -4.05
C THR A 273 12.26 -28.25 -3.94
N GLU A 274 11.64 -27.79 -5.01
CA GLU A 274 10.17 -27.61 -5.09
C GLU A 274 9.40 -28.90 -4.75
N GLU A 275 9.83 -30.03 -5.30
CA GLU A 275 9.21 -31.34 -5.05
C GLU A 275 9.35 -31.76 -3.58
N GLN A 276 10.54 -31.55 -2.99
CA GLN A 276 10.79 -31.83 -1.58
C GLN A 276 9.98 -30.91 -0.67
N PHE A 277 9.90 -29.62 -1.02
CA PHE A 277 9.12 -28.65 -0.27
C PHE A 277 7.64 -29.04 -0.25
N GLY A 278 7.05 -29.33 -1.41
CA GLY A 278 5.65 -29.74 -1.50
C GLY A 278 5.36 -31.01 -0.71
N LYS A 279 6.25 -32.00 -0.79
CA LYS A 279 6.13 -33.25 -0.04
C LYS A 279 6.26 -33.04 1.47
N GLU A 280 7.33 -32.37 1.93
CA GLU A 280 7.57 -32.14 3.35
C GLU A 280 6.51 -31.23 3.97
N MET A 281 6.02 -30.23 3.23
CA MET A 281 4.91 -29.39 3.66
C MET A 281 3.64 -30.21 3.80
N GLY A 282 3.34 -31.07 2.82
CA GLY A 282 2.22 -32.01 2.89
C GLY A 282 2.30 -32.94 4.10
N GLU A 283 3.43 -33.62 4.31
CA GLU A 283 3.64 -34.53 5.44
C GLU A 283 3.61 -33.81 6.79
N ALA A 284 4.16 -32.60 6.86
CA ALA A 284 4.09 -31.78 8.07
C ALA A 284 2.65 -31.37 8.35
N PHE A 285 1.91 -30.99 7.31
CA PHE A 285 0.56 -30.51 7.43
C PHE A 285 -0.47 -31.63 7.66
N GLU A 286 -0.21 -32.86 7.21
CA GLU A 286 -0.99 -34.05 7.60
C GLU A 286 -0.93 -34.31 9.12
N LYS A 287 0.16 -33.91 9.77
CA LYS A 287 0.32 -34.01 11.23
C LYS A 287 -0.34 -32.86 11.97
N LEU A 288 -0.78 -31.82 11.25
CA LEU A 288 -1.53 -30.70 11.81
C LEU A 288 -3.02 -31.01 11.77
N ASN A 289 -3.77 -30.44 12.71
CA ASN A 289 -5.22 -30.64 12.74
C ASN A 289 -5.90 -29.84 11.61
N GLY A 290 -6.44 -30.54 10.62
CA GLY A 290 -7.33 -29.98 9.60
C GLY A 290 -6.86 -30.24 8.16
N ILE A 291 -7.52 -29.60 7.19
CA ILE A 291 -7.20 -29.77 5.77
C ILE A 291 -6.19 -28.70 5.37
N PHE A 292 -5.02 -29.17 4.97
CA PHE A 292 -3.99 -28.34 4.38
C PHE A 292 -3.66 -28.84 2.97
N THR A 293 -3.51 -27.94 2.01
CA THR A 293 -3.20 -28.35 0.63
C THR A 293 -2.38 -27.28 -0.07
N VAL A 294 -1.24 -27.66 -0.63
CA VAL A 294 -0.48 -26.78 -1.53
C VAL A 294 -1.19 -26.72 -2.87
N LYS A 295 -1.57 -25.52 -3.30
CA LYS A 295 -2.23 -25.27 -4.59
C LYS A 295 -1.27 -24.75 -5.65
N ARG A 296 -0.28 -23.98 -5.23
CA ARG A 296 0.70 -23.36 -6.12
C ARG A 296 2.04 -23.29 -5.45
N PHE A 297 3.08 -23.55 -6.22
CA PHE A 297 4.46 -23.25 -5.90
C PHE A 297 5.12 -22.83 -7.21
N GLU A 298 5.62 -21.61 -7.31
CA GLU A 298 6.23 -21.14 -8.54
C GLU A 298 7.40 -20.20 -8.26
N GLU A 299 8.39 -20.23 -9.16
CA GLU A 299 9.42 -19.20 -9.23
C GLU A 299 8.84 -17.92 -9.80
N LEU A 300 9.06 -16.82 -9.09
CA LEU A 300 8.95 -15.49 -9.68
C LEU A 300 10.26 -15.26 -10.43
N LYS A 301 10.32 -15.79 -11.66
CA LYS A 301 11.35 -15.43 -12.64
C LYS A 301 11.03 -14.06 -13.13
#